data_AF-A0A7K3EZ85-F1
#
_entry.id   AF-A0A7K3EZ85-F1
#
_cell.length_a   1.000
_cell.length_b   1.000
_cell.length_c   1.000
_cell.angle_alpha   90.00
_cell.angle_beta   90.00
_cell.angle_gamma   90.00
#
_symmetry.space_group_name_H-M   'P 1'
#
loop_
_entity.id
_entity.type
_entity.pdbx_description
1 polymer ?
#
loop_
_entity_poly.entity_id
_entity_poly.type
_entity_poly.pdbx_seq_one_letter_code
_entity_poly.pdbx_strand_id
1 'polypeptide(L)'
;MAQIMRPARPRTGLLATDGKPHPLQHALLAVTVVLGVLALATASFRGLHVLTSWAGLLGVLTGGYGQYVSETTRERFGLILGLGASAVGLFFGIYHGGLLG
;
A
#
# COMPACT_ATOMS: atom_id res chain seq x y z
N MET A 1 -22.64 -26.08 -34.64
CA MET A 1 -22.01 -24.75 -34.47
C MET A 1 -20.82 -24.90 -33.53
N ALA A 2 -19.60 -24.89 -34.05
CA ALA A 2 -18.38 -24.98 -33.25
C ALA A 2 -17.91 -23.56 -32.91
N GLN A 3 -18.36 -23.01 -31.79
CA GLN A 3 -17.73 -21.83 -31.22
C GLN A 3 -16.38 -22.25 -30.64
N ILE A 4 -15.31 -21.89 -31.33
CA ILE A 4 -13.96 -21.92 -30.80
C ILE A 4 -13.94 -20.97 -29.60
N MET A 5 -14.03 -21.51 -28.38
CA MET A 5 -13.69 -20.80 -27.16
C MET A 5 -12.21 -20.39 -27.30
N ARG A 6 -11.95 -19.15 -27.71
CA ARG A 6 -10.63 -18.55 -27.47
C ARG A 6 -10.41 -18.62 -25.96
N PRO A 7 -9.34 -19.27 -25.46
CA PRO A 7 -9.03 -19.20 -24.04
C PRO A 7 -8.87 -17.73 -23.69
N ALA A 8 -9.76 -17.20 -22.85
CA ALA A 8 -9.59 -15.87 -22.28
C ALA A 8 -8.24 -15.89 -21.59
N ARG A 9 -7.26 -15.15 -22.14
CA ARG A 9 -5.89 -15.15 -21.63
C ARG A 9 -5.99 -14.82 -20.14
N PRO A 10 -5.60 -15.73 -19.24
CA PRO A 10 -5.72 -15.47 -17.82
C PRO A 10 -4.95 -14.19 -17.51
N ARG A 11 -5.62 -13.17 -16.98
CA ARG A 11 -4.98 -11.94 -16.49
C ARG A 11 -4.29 -12.26 -15.16
N THR A 12 -3.28 -13.12 -15.20
CA THR A 12 -2.57 -13.68 -14.03
C THR A 12 -1.28 -12.93 -13.66
N GLY A 13 -1.12 -11.69 -14.13
CA GLY A 13 0.05 -10.86 -13.79
C GLY A 13 -0.09 -10.13 -12.45
N LEU A 14 1.03 -9.79 -11.82
CA LEU A 14 1.10 -8.96 -10.59
C LEU A 14 0.40 -7.60 -10.74
N LEU A 15 0.32 -7.09 -11.98
CA LEU A 15 -0.31 -5.82 -12.32
C LEU A 15 -1.61 -6.02 -13.11
N ALA A 16 -2.27 -7.17 -12.96
CA ALA A 16 -3.54 -7.44 -13.62
C ALA A 16 -4.63 -6.45 -13.18
N THR A 17 -5.38 -5.94 -14.16
CA THR A 17 -6.52 -5.04 -13.97
C THR A 17 -7.76 -5.63 -14.65
N ASP A 18 -8.94 -5.27 -14.17
CA ASP A 18 -10.22 -5.68 -14.74
C ASP A 18 -10.79 -4.66 -15.75
N GLY A 19 -10.30 -3.42 -15.71
CA GLY A 19 -10.69 -2.33 -16.62
C GLY A 19 -11.89 -1.52 -16.14
N LYS A 20 -12.34 -1.73 -14.89
CA LYS A 20 -13.40 -0.95 -14.25
C LYS A 20 -12.83 0.20 -13.41
N PRO A 21 -13.60 1.27 -13.17
CA PRO A 21 -13.17 2.34 -12.27
C PRO A 21 -13.26 1.90 -10.81
N HIS A 22 -12.16 2.00 -10.07
CA HIS A 22 -12.04 1.65 -8.65
C HIS A 22 -11.56 2.86 -7.82
N PRO A 23 -12.38 3.92 -7.70
CA PRO A 23 -11.93 5.20 -7.16
C PRO A 23 -11.45 5.09 -5.69
N LEU A 24 -12.15 4.31 -4.87
CA LEU A 24 -11.79 4.11 -3.47
C LEU A 24 -10.48 3.32 -3.33
N GLN A 25 -10.36 2.21 -4.05
CA GLN A 25 -9.18 1.34 -3.99
C GLN A 25 -7.94 2.07 -4.52
N HIS A 26 -8.09 2.85 -5.59
CA HIS A 26 -7.02 3.69 -6.12
C HIS A 26 -6.61 4.79 -5.14
N ALA A 27 -7.57 5.43 -4.45
CA ALA A 27 -7.27 6.43 -3.43
C ALA A 27 -6.55 5.80 -2.23
N LEU A 28 -7.02 4.66 -1.72
CA LEU A 28 -6.36 3.92 -0.64
C LEU A 28 -4.94 3.53 -1.02
N LEU A 29 -4.75 2.98 -2.23
CA LEU A 29 -3.42 2.66 -2.76
C LEU A 29 -2.52 3.89 -2.78
N ALA A 30 -2.98 5.01 -3.33
CA ALA A 30 -2.19 6.23 -3.42
C ALA A 30 -1.81 6.76 -2.03
N VAL A 31 -2.77 6.82 -1.11
CA VAL A 31 -2.54 7.25 0.28
C VAL A 31 -1.53 6.36 0.97
N THR A 32 -1.71 5.04 0.92
CA THR A 32 -0.79 4.09 1.56
C THR A 32 0.62 4.18 0.99
N VAL A 33 0.77 4.31 -0.33
CA VAL A 33 2.09 4.45 -0.97
C VAL A 33 2.74 5.76 -0.57
N VAL A 34 2.01 6.87 -0.58
CA VAL A 34 2.54 8.18 -0.16
C VAL A 34 2.98 8.15 1.30
N LEU A 35 2.17 7.56 2.19
CA LEU A 35 2.50 7.42 3.60
C LEU A 35 3.71 6.50 3.82
N GLY A 36 3.82 5.39 3.08
CA GLY A 36 4.97 4.49 3.15
C GLY A 36 6.26 5.15 2.66
N VAL A 37 6.20 5.89 1.55
CA VAL A 37 7.33 6.67 1.03
C VAL A 37 7.73 7.76 2.02
N LEU A 38 6.77 8.49 2.59
CA LEU A 38 7.02 9.51 3.60
C LEU A 38 7.72 8.89 4.82
N ALA A 39 7.19 7.78 5.35
CA ALA A 39 7.75 7.11 6.52
C ALA A 39 9.17 6.59 6.27
N LEU A 40 9.46 6.04 5.09
CA LEU A 40 10.83 5.62 4.74
C LEU A 40 11.77 6.81 4.55
N ALA A 41 11.32 7.86 3.85
CA ALA A 41 12.14 9.04 3.61
C ALA A 41 12.53 9.74 4.91
N THR A 42 11.65 9.73 5.92
CA THR A 42 11.90 10.37 7.22
C THR A 42 12.53 9.43 8.26
N ALA A 43 12.63 8.12 8.00
CA ALA A 43 13.07 7.12 8.98
C ALA A 43 14.49 7.33 9.52
N SER A 44 15.42 7.84 8.71
CA SER A 44 16.81 8.08 9.13
C SER A 44 17.00 9.37 9.94
N PHE A 45 16.00 10.24 10.00
CA PHE A 45 16.09 11.52 10.69
C PHE A 45 15.63 11.39 12.13
N ARG A 46 16.59 11.42 13.07
CA ARG A 46 16.32 11.32 14.51
C ARG A 46 15.34 12.37 15.03
N GLY A 47 15.23 13.54 14.41
CA GLY A 47 14.27 14.59 14.82
C GLY A 47 12.85 14.41 14.28
N LEU A 48 12.63 13.48 13.34
CA LEU A 48 11.33 13.30 12.67
C LEU A 48 10.62 12.00 13.11
N HIS A 49 11.10 11.32 14.15
CA HIS A 49 10.60 10.01 14.57
C HIS A 49 9.09 10.00 14.89
N VAL A 50 8.53 11.10 15.43
CA VAL A 50 7.08 11.25 15.65
C VAL A 50 6.31 11.30 14.32
N LEU A 51 6.79 12.07 13.34
CA LEU A 51 6.18 12.11 12.01
C LEU A 51 6.29 10.74 11.33
N THR A 52 7.49 10.15 11.37
CA THR A 52 7.78 8.83 10.82
C THR A 52 6.85 7.76 11.40
N SER A 53 6.65 7.75 12.72
CA SER A 53 5.80 6.76 13.37
C SER A 53 4.31 6.96 13.05
N TRP A 54 3.82 8.21 13.02
CA TRP A 54 2.44 8.47 12.62
C TRP A 54 2.17 8.18 11.15
N ALA A 55 3.09 8.57 10.26
CA ALA A 55 3.00 8.23 8.83
C ALA A 55 3.01 6.71 8.63
N GLY A 56 3.90 5.99 9.32
CA GLY A 56 3.96 4.55 9.29
C GLY A 56 2.68 3.89 9.85
N LEU A 57 2.14 4.38 10.96
CA LEU A 57 0.91 3.84 11.55
C LEU A 57 -0.29 4.03 10.62
N LEU A 58 -0.52 5.26 10.13
CA LEU A 58 -1.60 5.54 9.20
C LEU A 58 -1.43 4.76 7.89
N GLY A 59 -0.19 4.59 7.42
CA GLY A 59 0.14 3.79 6.25
C GLY A 59 -0.19 2.31 6.43
N VAL A 60 0.13 1.73 7.59
CA VAL A 60 -0.25 0.34 7.93
C VAL A 60 -1.76 0.18 8.02
N LEU A 61 -2.47 1.11 8.67
CA LEU A 61 -3.93 1.05 8.82
C LEU A 61 -4.64 1.16 7.46
N THR A 62 -4.29 2.18 6.66
CA THR A 62 -4.86 2.36 5.32
C THR A 62 -4.50 1.23 4.39
N GLY A 63 -3.26 0.75 4.42
CA GLY A 63 -2.78 -0.36 3.61
C GLY A 63 -3.46 -1.67 3.96
N GLY A 64 -3.63 -1.95 5.26
CA GLY A 64 -4.30 -3.14 5.76
C GLY A 64 -5.77 -3.16 5.36
N TYR A 65 -6.48 -2.03 5.55
CA TYR A 65 -7.86 -1.90 5.09
C TYR A 65 -7.97 -2.04 3.56
N GLY A 66 -7.05 -1.42 2.82
CA GLY A 66 -6.99 -1.51 1.36
C GLY A 66 -6.86 -2.94 0.85
N GLN A 67 -6.12 -3.82 1.55
CA GLN A 67 -6.03 -5.25 1.17
C GLN A 67 -7.40 -5.94 1.17
N TYR A 68 -8.27 -5.63 2.13
CA TYR A 68 -9.59 -6.26 2.25
C TYR A 68 -10.59 -5.78 1.18
N VAL A 69 -10.46 -4.54 0.72
CA VAL A 69 -11.39 -3.92 -0.25
C VAL A 69 -10.90 -4.04 -1.71
N SER A 70 -9.64 -4.41 -1.92
CA SER A 70 -9.05 -4.48 -3.26
C SER A 70 -9.67 -5.55 -4.15
N GLU A 71 -10.07 -5.14 -5.36
CA GLU A 71 -10.69 -5.99 -6.36
C GLU A 71 -9.65 -6.60 -7.32
N THR A 72 -8.55 -5.87 -7.57
CA THR A 72 -7.54 -6.27 -8.55
C THR A 72 -6.21 -6.65 -7.92
N THR A 73 -5.44 -7.50 -8.60
CA THR A 73 -4.08 -7.86 -8.18
C THR A 73 -3.14 -6.66 -8.19
N ARG A 74 -3.31 -5.74 -9.15
CA ARG A 74 -2.51 -4.50 -9.23
C ARG A 74 -2.64 -3.65 -7.97
N GLU A 75 -3.86 -3.47 -7.48
CA GLU A 75 -4.12 -2.69 -6.26
C GLU A 75 -3.49 -3.35 -5.05
N ARG A 76 -3.70 -4.66 -4.88
CA ARG A 76 -3.12 -5.44 -3.78
C ARG A 76 -1.61 -5.34 -3.77
N PHE A 77 -0.98 -5.48 -4.94
CA PHE A 77 0.46 -5.40 -5.08
C PHE A 77 1.00 -4.04 -4.61
N GLY A 78 0.45 -2.93 -5.11
CA GLY A 78 0.87 -1.59 -4.69
C GLY A 78 0.63 -1.32 -3.20
N LEU A 79 -0.51 -1.79 -2.67
CA LEU A 79 -0.82 -1.68 -1.25
C LEU A 79 0.14 -2.51 -0.38
N ILE A 80 0.57 -3.70 -0.80
CA ILE A 80 1.57 -4.50 -0.07
C ILE A 80 2.89 -3.75 0.00
N LEU A 81 3.33 -3.14 -1.11
CA LEU A 81 4.56 -2.35 -1.13
C LEU A 81 4.48 -1.14 -0.19
N GLY A 82 3.39 -0.38 -0.27
CA GLY A 82 3.17 0.77 0.62
C GLY A 82 3.03 0.37 2.09
N LEU A 83 2.36 -0.75 2.37
CA LEU A 83 2.23 -1.29 3.72
C LEU A 83 3.58 -1.75 4.29
N GLY A 84 4.40 -2.44 3.47
CA GLY A 84 5.76 -2.84 3.87
C GLY A 84 6.64 -1.63 4.17
N ALA A 85 6.63 -0.62 3.30
CA ALA A 85 7.33 0.64 3.51
C ALA A 85 6.88 1.34 4.80
N SER A 86 5.56 1.41 5.02
CA SER A 86 4.95 2.00 6.22
C SER A 86 5.33 1.25 7.48
N ALA A 87 5.37 -0.09 7.45
CA ALA A 87 5.75 -0.92 8.59
C ALA A 87 7.22 -0.73 8.96
N VAL A 88 8.12 -0.65 7.97
CA VAL A 88 9.54 -0.35 8.21
C VAL A 88 9.71 1.05 8.80
N GLY A 89 9.05 2.06 8.22
CA GLY A 89 9.07 3.42 8.76
C GLY A 89 8.53 3.46 10.19
N LEU A 90 7.38 2.83 10.47
CA LEU A 90 6.80 2.74 11.81
C LEU A 90 7.78 2.11 12.81
N PHE A 91 8.44 1.01 12.43
CA PHE A 91 9.44 0.36 13.27
C PHE A 91 10.57 1.32 13.65
N PHE A 92 11.16 2.02 12.68
CA PHE A 92 12.19 3.02 12.97
C PHE A 92 11.65 4.20 13.77
N GLY A 93 10.42 4.65 13.49
CA GLY A 93 9.76 5.70 14.26
C GLY A 93 9.64 5.34 15.74
N ILE A 94 9.11 4.16 16.05
CA ILE A 94 8.99 3.64 17.42
C ILE A 94 10.36 3.41 18.06
N TYR A 95 11.32 2.85 17.32
CA TYR A 95 12.68 2.62 17.82
C TYR A 95 13.37 3.90 18.33
N HIS A 96 13.08 5.04 17.70
CA HIS A 96 13.59 6.35 18.12
C HIS A 96 12.68 7.09 19.12
N GLY A 97 11.62 6.46 19.64
CA GLY A 97 10.71 7.04 20.65
C GLY A 97 9.37 7.57 20.10
N GLY A 98 9.03 7.30 18.84
CA GLY A 98 7.82 7.84 18.20
C GLY A 98 6.50 7.22 18.65
N LEU A 99 5.44 8.05 18.48
CA LEU A 99 3.98 7.92 18.69
C LEU A 99 3.40 8.82 19.78
N LEU A 100 4.13 9.15 20.83
CA LEU A 100 3.85 10.32 21.68
C LEU A 100 5.17 10.82 22.30
N GLY A 101 5.93 11.55 21.47
CA GLY A 101 7.04 12.49 21.77
C GLY A 101 7.91 12.28 23.01
#